data_AF-A0A6J6PT09-F1
#
_entry.id   AF-A0A6J6PT09-F1
#
_cell.length_a   1.000
_cell.length_b   1.000
_cell.length_c   1.000
_cell.angle_alpha   90.00
_cell.angle_beta   90.00
_cell.angle_gamma   90.00
#
_symmetry.space_group_name_H-M   'P 1'
#
loop_
_entity.id
_entity.type
_entity.pdbx_description
1 polymer ?
#
loop_
_entity_poly.entity_id
_entity_poly.type
_entity_poly.pdbx_seq_one_letter_code
_entity_poly.pdbx_strand_id
1 'polypeptide(L)'
;MTRTAAAVATAAGAVFLALLLALDRHASYPAQIALGVLTAVVLVAVLTRLSPTRRAQAVGVVVFATVGEVTGSLIWGVYHYRLHNLPAFIPPAHGIVFLTGIALARACAGRERELVWFAGLAAATWGVLGLTVLPHRDVAGAFGVPLLLLFLWRSGARATYAGVFVVVALLELYGTAIGTWQWERYLPGTGIADGNPPSGVASGYVWFDVMALLLAPYLAPLLSSRVRRTRPGGEPPRLPSTHA
;
A
#
# COMPACT_ATOMS: atom_id res chain seq x y z
N MET A 1 -11.23 3.95 -15.74
CA MET A 1 -10.55 5.19 -15.30
C MET A 1 -9.65 5.63 -16.43
N THR A 2 -9.74 6.89 -16.86
CA THR A 2 -8.85 7.44 -17.90
C THR A 2 -7.44 7.65 -17.33
N ARG A 3 -6.41 7.79 -18.19
CA ARG A 3 -5.03 8.09 -17.73
C ARG A 3 -4.96 9.39 -16.93
N THR A 4 -5.69 10.43 -17.34
CA THR A 4 -5.78 11.70 -16.62
C THR A 4 -6.37 11.52 -15.22
N ALA A 5 -7.48 10.79 -15.10
CA ALA A 5 -8.08 10.49 -13.80
C ALA A 5 -7.14 9.66 -12.90
N ALA A 6 -6.35 8.76 -13.50
CA ALA A 6 -5.34 7.99 -12.78
C ALA A 6 -4.20 8.89 -12.25
N ALA A 7 -3.72 9.83 -13.07
CA ALA A 7 -2.69 10.78 -12.66
C ALA A 7 -3.19 11.69 -11.53
N VAL A 8 -4.43 12.19 -11.63
CA VAL A 8 -5.06 12.99 -10.56
C VAL A 8 -5.20 12.17 -9.28
N ALA A 9 -5.67 10.92 -9.36
CA ALA A 9 -5.78 10.03 -8.21
C ALA A 9 -4.42 9.74 -7.56
N THR A 10 -3.37 9.58 -8.37
CA THR A 10 -1.99 9.39 -7.90
C THR A 10 -1.51 10.63 -7.14
N ALA A 11 -1.66 11.81 -7.73
CA ALA A 11 -1.27 13.06 -7.11
C ALA A 11 -2.05 13.32 -5.82
N ALA A 12 -3.36 13.10 -5.82
CA ALA A 12 -4.20 13.28 -4.64
C ALA A 12 -3.80 12.33 -3.50
N GLY A 13 -3.54 11.06 -3.81
CA GLY A 13 -3.05 10.09 -2.82
C GLY A 13 -1.70 10.47 -2.24
N ALA A 14 -0.74 10.83 -3.10
CA ALA A 14 0.60 11.25 -2.69
C ALA A 14 0.57 12.52 -1.83
N VAL A 15 -0.19 13.54 -2.25
CA VAL A 15 -0.36 14.79 -1.47
C VAL A 15 -1.03 14.52 -0.14
N PHE A 16 -2.09 13.71 -0.11
CA PHE A 16 -2.76 13.33 1.13
C PHE A 16 -1.80 12.67 2.11
N LEU A 17 -1.03 11.67 1.64
CA LEU A 17 -0.08 10.94 2.47
C LEU A 17 1.07 11.85 2.95
N ALA A 18 1.61 12.71 2.08
CA ALA A 18 2.65 13.67 2.48
C ALA A 18 2.13 14.67 3.54
N LEU A 19 0.94 15.24 3.35
CA LEU A 19 0.33 16.14 4.34
C LEU A 19 0.04 15.42 5.66
N LEU A 20 -0.42 14.17 5.60
CA LEU A 20 -0.67 13.34 6.78
C LEU A 20 0.59 13.20 7.63
N LEU A 21 1.74 12.89 7.02
CA LEU A 21 3.01 12.78 7.75
C LEU A 21 3.52 14.14 8.26
N ALA A 22 3.36 15.20 7.46
CA ALA A 22 3.73 16.56 7.85
C ALA A 22 2.95 17.02 9.09
N LEU A 23 1.64 16.73 9.15
CA LEU A 23 0.79 17.02 10.29
C LEU A 23 1.15 16.15 11.49
N ASP A 24 1.41 14.86 11.28
CA ASP A 24 1.79 13.95 12.36
C ASP A 24 3.09 14.37 13.07
N ARG A 25 4.03 14.99 12.35
CA ARG A 25 5.28 15.52 12.94
C ARG A 25 5.03 16.39 14.17
N HIS A 26 3.91 17.12 14.19
CA HIS A 26 3.53 18.03 15.27
C HIS A 26 2.32 17.54 16.09
N ALA A 27 1.81 16.34 15.82
CA ALA A 27 0.60 15.84 16.44
C ALA A 27 0.81 15.41 17.90
N SER A 28 -0.14 15.73 18.76
CA SER A 28 -0.31 15.03 20.04
C SER A 28 -1.00 13.68 19.82
N TYR A 29 -1.05 12.82 20.84
CA TYR A 29 -1.78 11.55 20.73
C TYR A 29 -3.27 11.72 20.33
N PRO A 30 -4.06 12.64 20.93
CA PRO A 30 -5.42 12.90 20.45
C PRO A 30 -5.47 13.36 18.99
N ALA A 31 -4.50 14.17 18.54
CA ALA A 31 -4.42 14.59 17.14
C ALA A 31 -4.12 13.40 16.21
N GLN A 32 -3.28 12.44 16.62
CA GLN A 32 -3.08 11.18 15.87
C GLN A 32 -4.36 10.37 15.73
N ILE A 33 -5.19 10.31 16.77
CA ILE A 33 -6.50 9.65 16.70
C ILE A 33 -7.40 10.37 15.69
N ALA A 34 -7.44 11.70 15.71
CA ALA A 34 -8.21 12.50 14.75
C ALA A 34 -7.73 12.28 13.30
N LEU A 35 -6.40 12.26 13.08
CA LEU A 35 -5.80 11.90 11.78
C LEU A 35 -6.17 10.47 11.38
N GLY A 36 -6.23 9.54 12.33
CA GLY A 36 -6.67 8.16 12.11
C GLY A 36 -8.10 8.07 11.61
N VAL A 37 -9.03 8.75 12.28
CA VAL A 37 -10.45 8.84 11.86
C VAL A 37 -10.56 9.48 10.48
N LEU A 38 -9.87 10.59 10.23
CA LEU A 38 -9.87 11.26 8.93
C LEU A 38 -9.39 10.31 7.81
N THR A 39 -8.28 9.63 8.05
CA THR A 39 -7.68 8.69 7.08
C THR A 39 -8.59 7.51 6.81
N ALA A 40 -9.24 6.97 7.85
CA ALA A 40 -10.23 5.91 7.71
C ALA A 40 -11.45 6.37 6.90
N VAL A 41 -11.97 7.58 7.15
CA VAL A 41 -13.09 8.16 6.38
C VAL A 41 -12.71 8.33 4.91
N VAL A 42 -11.52 8.86 4.62
CA VAL A 42 -11.00 9.01 3.26
C VAL A 42 -10.89 7.65 2.58
N LEU A 43 -10.28 6.65 3.24
CA LEU A 43 -10.18 5.31 2.70
C LEU A 43 -11.56 4.72 2.41
N VAL A 44 -12.49 4.73 3.37
CA VAL A 44 -13.85 4.22 3.20
C VAL A 44 -14.55 4.90 2.02
N ALA A 45 -14.46 6.23 1.92
CA ALA A 45 -15.02 6.99 0.81
C ALA A 45 -14.48 6.50 -0.55
N VAL A 46 -13.17 6.25 -0.67
CA VAL A 46 -12.57 5.68 -1.88
C VAL A 46 -13.07 4.25 -2.12
N LEU A 47 -13.08 3.40 -1.09
CA LEU A 47 -13.51 2.00 -1.16
C LEU A 47 -14.95 1.85 -1.66
N THR A 48 -15.84 2.80 -1.34
CA THR A 48 -17.24 2.78 -1.84
C THR A 48 -17.33 2.84 -3.36
N ARG A 49 -16.33 3.43 -4.03
CA ARG A 49 -16.28 3.63 -5.48
C ARG A 49 -15.57 2.50 -6.24
N LEU A 50 -15.00 1.53 -5.51
CA LEU A 50 -14.25 0.41 -6.09
C LEU A 50 -15.12 -0.83 -6.26
N SER A 51 -14.78 -1.66 -7.24
CA SER A 51 -15.35 -3.00 -7.40
C SER A 51 -15.09 -3.87 -6.16
N PRO A 52 -15.95 -4.86 -5.84
CA PRO A 52 -15.79 -5.72 -4.67
C PRO A 52 -14.40 -6.35 -4.52
N THR A 53 -13.81 -6.86 -5.61
CA THR A 53 -12.45 -7.43 -5.59
C THR A 53 -11.39 -6.40 -5.17
N ARG A 54 -11.42 -5.18 -5.74
CA ARG A 54 -10.47 -4.12 -5.36
C ARG A 54 -10.67 -3.65 -3.93
N ARG A 55 -11.91 -3.62 -3.44
CA ARG A 55 -12.21 -3.34 -2.04
C ARG A 55 -11.61 -4.41 -1.12
N ALA A 56 -11.81 -5.69 -1.46
CA ALA A 56 -11.24 -6.82 -0.72
C ALA A 56 -9.72 -6.76 -0.67
N GLN A 57 -9.06 -6.43 -1.78
CA GLN A 57 -7.61 -6.25 -1.85
C GLN A 57 -7.14 -5.13 -0.91
N ALA A 58 -7.73 -3.94 -1.01
CA ALA A 58 -7.33 -2.81 -0.16
C ALA A 58 -7.58 -3.09 1.33
N VAL A 59 -8.71 -3.73 1.69
CA VAL A 59 -8.96 -4.16 3.07
C VAL A 59 -7.96 -5.22 3.52
N GLY A 60 -7.63 -6.18 2.66
CA GLY A 60 -6.58 -7.17 2.94
C GLY A 60 -5.24 -6.52 3.22
N VAL A 61 -4.83 -5.53 2.42
CA VAL A 61 -3.59 -4.76 2.65
C VAL A 61 -3.63 -4.08 4.02
N VAL A 62 -4.72 -3.40 4.38
CA VAL A 62 -4.87 -2.79 5.71
C VAL A 62 -4.65 -3.82 6.82
N VAL A 63 -5.27 -5.00 6.72
CA VAL A 63 -5.14 -6.05 7.75
C VAL A 63 -3.70 -6.58 7.82
N PHE A 64 -3.11 -7.01 6.70
CA PHE A 64 -1.76 -7.56 6.70
C PHE A 64 -0.70 -6.54 7.10
N ALA A 65 -0.84 -5.32 6.62
CA ALA A 65 0.07 -4.26 6.99
C ALA A 65 -0.10 -3.90 8.47
N THR A 66 -1.31 -3.91 9.04
CA THR A 66 -1.48 -3.72 10.50
C THR A 66 -0.76 -4.81 11.30
N VAL A 67 -0.85 -6.07 10.89
CA VAL A 67 -0.12 -7.16 11.53
C VAL A 67 1.40 -6.94 11.41
N GLY A 68 1.88 -6.56 10.22
CA GLY A 68 3.27 -6.22 9.99
C GLY A 68 3.75 -5.06 10.85
N GLU A 69 2.96 -4.01 10.98
CA GLU A 69 3.25 -2.81 11.76
C GLU A 69 3.29 -3.08 13.26
N VAL A 70 2.32 -3.83 13.79
CA VAL A 70 2.33 -4.25 15.21
C VAL A 70 3.55 -5.12 15.49
N THR A 71 3.84 -6.06 14.59
CA THR A 71 5.01 -6.94 14.74
C THR A 71 6.31 -6.14 14.68
N GLY A 72 6.45 -5.27 13.69
CA GLY A 72 7.67 -4.52 13.45
C GLY A 72 7.91 -3.46 14.50
N SER A 73 6.91 -2.64 14.83
CA SER A 73 7.09 -1.47 15.69
C SER A 73 6.87 -1.72 17.18
N LEU A 74 5.96 -2.61 17.56
CA LEU A 74 5.57 -2.80 18.96
C LEU A 74 6.15 -4.09 19.57
N ILE A 75 6.20 -5.18 18.81
CA ILE A 75 6.65 -6.48 19.33
C ILE A 75 8.15 -6.65 19.16
N TRP A 76 8.67 -6.44 17.93
CA TRP A 76 10.09 -6.62 17.63
C TRP A 76 10.89 -5.33 17.86
N GLY A 77 10.31 -4.17 17.55
CA GLY A 77 10.98 -2.88 17.69
C GLY A 77 12.04 -2.64 16.61
N VAL A 78 11.80 -3.10 15.38
CA VAL A 78 12.70 -2.81 14.24
C VAL A 78 12.65 -1.34 13.81
N TYR A 79 11.58 -0.63 14.15
CA TYR A 79 11.46 0.82 14.02
C TYR A 79 10.48 1.36 15.05
N HIS A 80 10.59 2.65 15.36
CA HIS A 80 9.73 3.33 16.30
C HIS A 80 9.11 4.59 15.69
N TYR A 81 7.81 4.76 15.90
CA TYR A 81 7.14 6.02 15.64
C TYR A 81 7.45 7.04 16.74
N ARG A 82 7.36 8.33 16.42
CA ARG A 82 7.73 9.46 17.28
C ARG A 82 7.09 9.43 18.68
N LEU A 83 5.86 8.94 18.81
CA LEU A 83 5.11 8.86 20.07
C LEU A 83 5.18 7.47 20.72
N HIS A 84 6.04 6.57 20.23
CA HIS A 84 6.22 5.19 20.71
C HIS A 84 4.94 4.34 20.73
N ASN A 85 3.92 4.74 19.97
CA ASN A 85 2.72 3.96 19.66
C ASN A 85 2.66 3.68 18.15
N LEU A 86 1.78 2.78 17.74
CA LEU A 86 1.35 2.71 16.34
C LEU A 86 0.33 3.84 16.08
N PRO A 87 0.62 4.84 15.23
CA PRO A 87 -0.33 5.92 14.95
C PRO A 87 -1.58 5.37 14.28
N ALA A 88 -2.76 5.82 14.72
CA ALA A 88 -4.04 5.27 14.27
C ALA A 88 -4.32 5.46 12.76
N PHE A 89 -3.61 6.38 12.10
CA PHE A 89 -3.70 6.58 10.66
C PHE A 89 -2.89 5.58 9.83
N ILE A 90 -1.90 4.89 10.41
CA ILE A 90 -1.02 3.98 9.67
C ILE A 90 -1.81 2.82 9.03
N PRO A 91 -2.67 2.08 9.77
CA PRO A 91 -3.48 1.02 9.15
C PRO A 91 -4.29 1.47 7.93
N PRO A 92 -5.17 2.51 7.99
CA PRO A 92 -5.91 2.93 6.80
C PRO A 92 -5.02 3.61 5.75
N ALA A 93 -3.90 4.24 6.12
CA ALA A 93 -2.96 4.84 5.17
C ALA A 93 -2.35 3.78 4.24
N HIS A 94 -2.07 2.57 4.72
CA HIS A 94 -1.58 1.47 3.86
C HIS A 94 -2.54 1.09 2.74
N GLY A 95 -3.85 1.13 3.01
CA GLY A 95 -4.87 0.98 1.96
C GLY A 95 -4.78 2.10 0.91
N ILE A 96 -4.52 3.33 1.33
CA ILE A 96 -4.35 4.49 0.42
C ILE A 96 -3.04 4.38 -0.36
N VAL A 97 -1.94 3.94 0.25
CA VAL A 97 -0.65 3.68 -0.41
C VAL A 97 -0.83 2.68 -1.56
N PHE A 98 -1.45 1.54 -1.28
CA PHE A 98 -1.73 0.52 -2.28
C PHE A 98 -2.57 1.07 -3.46
N LEU A 99 -3.66 1.79 -3.15
CA LEU A 99 -4.53 2.38 -4.17
C LEU A 99 -3.81 3.47 -4.99
N THR A 100 -2.91 4.22 -4.36
CA THR A 100 -2.07 5.23 -5.02
C THR A 100 -1.06 4.56 -5.96
N GLY A 101 -0.44 3.46 -5.54
CA GLY A 101 0.45 2.67 -6.40
C GLY A 101 -0.26 2.08 -7.62
N ILE A 102 -1.49 1.58 -7.45
CA ILE A 102 -2.35 1.15 -8.57
C ILE A 102 -2.70 2.33 -9.49
N ALA A 103 -3.03 3.49 -8.91
CA ALA A 103 -3.33 4.69 -9.70
C ALA A 103 -2.12 5.12 -10.54
N LEU A 104 -0.92 5.08 -9.97
CA LEU A 104 0.33 5.39 -10.67
C LEU A 104 0.59 4.41 -11.81
N ALA A 105 0.46 3.11 -11.56
CA ALA A 105 0.60 2.08 -12.58
C ALA A 105 -0.36 2.32 -13.77
N ARG A 106 -1.60 2.74 -13.48
CA ARG A 106 -2.59 3.09 -14.52
C ARG A 106 -2.30 4.40 -15.23
N ALA A 107 -1.76 5.40 -14.54
CA ALA A 107 -1.33 6.65 -15.15
C ALA A 107 -0.18 6.42 -16.15
N CYS A 108 0.66 5.42 -15.86
CA CYS A 108 1.74 4.95 -16.72
C CYS A 108 1.31 3.87 -17.73
N ALA A 109 0.01 3.65 -17.95
CA ALA A 109 -0.45 2.68 -18.95
C ALA A 109 0.18 2.98 -20.32
N GLY A 110 0.64 1.97 -21.05
CA GLY A 110 1.45 2.11 -22.28
C GLY A 110 2.93 2.45 -22.07
N ARG A 111 3.37 2.66 -20.82
CA ARG A 111 4.76 2.89 -20.39
C ARG A 111 5.10 2.02 -19.17
N GLU A 112 4.43 0.88 -19.01
CA GLU A 112 4.58 0.00 -17.86
C GLU A 112 6.01 -0.53 -17.76
N ARG A 113 6.64 -0.83 -18.91
CA ARG A 113 8.04 -1.26 -18.97
C ARG A 113 8.98 -0.20 -18.40
N GLU A 114 8.77 1.07 -18.75
CA GLU A 114 9.59 2.18 -18.25
C GLU A 114 9.43 2.35 -16.73
N LEU A 115 8.19 2.27 -16.23
CA LEU A 115 7.91 2.34 -14.79
C LEU A 115 8.62 1.19 -14.02
N VAL A 116 8.55 -0.03 -14.54
CA VAL A 116 9.19 -1.20 -13.91
C VAL A 116 10.72 -1.09 -13.96
N TRP A 117 11.29 -0.63 -15.07
CA TRP A 117 12.73 -0.39 -15.17
C TRP A 117 13.21 0.69 -14.22
N PHE A 118 12.48 1.81 -14.16
CA PHE A 118 12.77 2.88 -13.22
C PHE A 118 12.74 2.37 -11.78
N ALA A 119 11.67 1.66 -11.39
CA ALA A 119 11.53 1.10 -10.05
C ALA A 119 12.68 0.12 -9.72
N GLY A 120 13.00 -0.78 -10.65
CA GLY A 120 14.08 -1.75 -10.46
C GLY A 120 15.46 -1.08 -10.35
N LEU A 121 15.76 -0.11 -11.21
CA LEU A 121 17.01 0.63 -11.18
C LEU A 121 17.12 1.46 -9.89
N ALA A 122 16.07 2.19 -9.52
CA ALA A 122 16.03 2.97 -8.29
C ALA A 122 16.21 2.10 -7.04
N ALA A 123 15.54 0.94 -6.97
CA ALA A 123 15.69 0.00 -5.86
C ALA A 123 17.11 -0.57 -5.79
N ALA A 124 17.68 -0.99 -6.92
CA ALA A 124 19.04 -1.52 -6.98
C ALA A 124 20.08 -0.45 -6.60
N THR A 125 19.94 0.77 -7.12
CA THR A 125 20.80 1.90 -6.77
C THR A 125 20.70 2.21 -5.28
N TRP A 126 19.50 2.27 -4.71
CA TRP A 126 19.33 2.50 -3.28
C TRP A 126 19.97 1.37 -2.45
N GLY A 127 19.79 0.10 -2.82
CA GLY A 127 20.43 -1.02 -2.14
C GLY A 127 21.97 -0.94 -2.16
N VAL A 128 22.55 -0.63 -3.32
CA VAL A 128 24.01 -0.44 -3.43
C VAL A 128 24.48 0.74 -2.59
N LEU A 129 23.81 1.89 -2.65
CA LEU A 129 24.16 3.06 -1.85
C LEU A 129 23.99 2.79 -0.35
N GLY A 130 22.95 2.07 0.07
CA GLY A 130 22.72 1.66 1.45
C GLY A 130 23.83 0.77 2.01
N LEU A 131 24.45 -0.06 1.17
CA LEU A 131 25.57 -0.89 1.57
C LEU A 131 26.93 -0.18 1.59
N THR A 132 27.08 0.92 0.85
CA THR A 132 28.40 1.47 0.50
C THR A 132 28.61 2.94 0.89
N VAL A 133 27.62 3.80 0.71
CA VAL A 133 27.78 5.27 0.78
C VAL A 133 26.90 5.90 1.85
N LEU A 134 25.69 5.39 2.08
CA LEU A 134 24.75 6.02 3.01
C LEU A 134 25.24 5.91 4.48
N PRO A 135 24.88 6.87 5.35
CA PRO A 135 25.40 6.92 6.72
C PRO A 135 25.07 5.68 7.58
N HIS A 136 23.94 5.02 7.28
CA HIS A 136 23.51 3.79 7.93
C HIS A 136 23.69 2.64 6.96
N ARG A 137 24.54 1.67 7.34
CA ARG A 137 24.78 0.48 6.53
C ARG A 137 23.54 -0.40 6.53
N ASP A 138 22.98 -0.59 5.35
CA ASP A 138 21.69 -1.25 5.17
C ASP A 138 21.85 -2.70 4.68
N VAL A 139 22.15 -3.61 5.61
CA VAL A 139 22.28 -5.05 5.31
C VAL A 139 20.90 -5.70 5.20
N ALA A 140 19.92 -5.27 6.01
CA ALA A 140 18.54 -5.75 5.90
C ALA A 140 17.95 -5.44 4.51
N GLY A 141 18.18 -4.23 3.99
CA GLY A 141 17.78 -3.85 2.64
C GLY A 141 18.43 -4.67 1.54
N ALA A 142 19.66 -5.18 1.76
CA ALA A 142 20.32 -6.09 0.82
C ALA A 142 19.61 -7.45 0.67
N PHE A 143 18.74 -7.84 1.62
CA PHE A 143 17.83 -8.97 1.45
C PHE A 143 16.51 -8.57 0.80
N GLY A 144 15.95 -7.40 1.18
CA GLY A 144 14.67 -6.93 0.66
C GLY A 144 14.71 -6.49 -0.81
N VAL A 145 15.78 -5.84 -1.26
CA VAL A 145 15.92 -5.36 -2.64
C VAL A 145 15.90 -6.51 -3.66
N PRO A 146 16.68 -7.60 -3.52
CA PRO A 146 16.57 -8.76 -4.42
C PRO A 146 15.16 -9.36 -4.48
N LEU A 147 14.47 -9.43 -3.34
CA LEU A 147 13.09 -9.92 -3.28
C LEU A 147 12.14 -9.02 -4.07
N LEU A 148 12.26 -7.70 -3.93
CA LEU A 148 11.50 -6.74 -4.74
C LEU A 148 11.81 -6.90 -6.24
N LEU A 149 13.09 -7.00 -6.62
CA LEU A 149 13.49 -7.19 -8.02
C LEU A 149 12.92 -8.49 -8.60
N LEU A 150 12.87 -9.56 -7.81
CA LEU A 150 12.22 -10.81 -8.19
C LEU A 150 10.73 -10.61 -8.50
N PHE A 151 10.01 -9.88 -7.64
CA PHE A 151 8.60 -9.55 -7.89
C PHE A 151 8.40 -8.70 -9.15
N LEU A 152 9.26 -7.70 -9.37
CA LEU A 152 9.22 -6.86 -10.58
C LEU A 152 9.51 -7.64 -11.86
N TRP A 153 10.36 -8.66 -11.78
CA TRP A 153 10.73 -9.49 -12.92
C TRP A 153 9.67 -10.54 -13.27
N ARG A 154 9.16 -11.27 -12.27
CA ARG A 154 8.34 -12.48 -12.48
C ARG A 154 6.84 -12.28 -12.34
N SER A 155 6.36 -11.23 -11.70
CA SER A 155 4.93 -11.05 -11.43
C SER A 155 4.15 -10.51 -12.64
N GLY A 156 2.96 -11.06 -12.87
CA GLY A 156 1.97 -10.47 -13.77
C GLY A 156 1.47 -9.08 -13.31
N ALA A 157 1.62 -8.76 -12.02
CA ALA A 157 1.25 -7.48 -11.42
C ALA A 157 2.41 -6.48 -11.30
N ARG A 158 3.55 -6.73 -11.97
CA ARG A 158 4.79 -5.92 -11.89
C ARG A 158 4.61 -4.40 -11.97
N ALA A 159 3.71 -3.90 -12.82
CA ALA A 159 3.46 -2.45 -12.94
C ALA A 159 2.85 -1.88 -11.66
N THR A 160 1.98 -2.65 -10.99
CA THR A 160 1.40 -2.27 -9.69
C THR A 160 2.48 -2.25 -8.63
N TYR A 161 3.32 -3.28 -8.55
CA TYR A 161 4.42 -3.34 -7.58
C TYR A 161 5.45 -2.22 -7.81
N ALA A 162 5.74 -1.88 -9.07
CA ALA A 162 6.59 -0.73 -9.38
C ALA A 162 5.95 0.59 -8.92
N GLY A 163 4.63 0.76 -9.13
CA GLY A 163 3.90 1.93 -8.63
C GLY A 163 3.90 2.02 -7.11
N VAL A 164 3.64 0.91 -6.42
CA VAL A 164 3.69 0.84 -4.94
C VAL A 164 5.10 1.14 -4.43
N PHE A 165 6.15 0.56 -5.05
CA PHE A 165 7.54 0.88 -4.72
C PHE A 165 7.81 2.38 -4.78
N VAL A 166 7.40 3.08 -5.84
CA VAL A 166 7.64 4.52 -5.97
C VAL A 166 6.96 5.29 -4.84
N VAL A 167 5.71 4.96 -4.51
CA VAL A 167 4.97 5.63 -3.42
C VAL A 167 5.63 5.35 -2.08
N VAL A 168 5.96 4.08 -1.79
CA VAL A 168 6.59 3.67 -0.52
C VAL A 168 7.97 4.28 -0.38
N ALA A 169 8.80 4.26 -1.42
CA ALA A 169 10.14 4.84 -1.40
C ALA A 169 10.10 6.33 -1.03
N LEU A 170 9.19 7.09 -1.64
CA LEU A 170 9.01 8.50 -1.32
C LEU A 170 8.51 8.71 0.12
N LEU A 171 7.59 7.88 0.60
CA LEU A 171 7.07 7.99 1.97
C LEU A 171 8.12 7.63 3.01
N GLU A 172 8.92 6.60 2.78
CA GLU A 172 9.96 6.16 3.71
C GLU A 172 11.06 7.22 3.79
N LEU A 173 11.54 7.71 2.64
CA LEU A 173 12.51 8.80 2.61
C LEU A 173 11.97 10.06 3.28
N TYR A 174 10.69 10.41 3.05
CA TYR A 174 10.10 11.61 3.65
C TYR A 174 9.84 11.44 5.15
N GLY A 175 9.17 10.36 5.56
CA GLY A 175 8.76 10.08 6.93
C GLY A 175 9.93 9.96 7.88
N THR A 176 11.01 9.27 7.48
CA THR A 176 12.24 9.19 8.27
C THR A 176 12.99 10.53 8.31
N ALA A 177 13.05 11.27 7.20
CA ALA A 177 13.69 12.59 7.16
C ALA A 177 12.97 13.62 8.05
N ILE A 178 11.65 13.51 8.21
CA ILE A 178 10.88 14.39 9.10
C ILE A 178 10.69 13.85 10.51
N GLY A 179 11.18 12.65 10.81
CA GLY A 179 11.12 12.04 12.13
C GLY A 179 9.73 11.57 12.55
N THR A 180 8.88 11.17 11.59
CA THR A 180 7.60 10.50 11.90
C THR A 180 7.85 9.10 12.46
N TRP A 181 8.81 8.37 11.88
CA TRP A 181 9.36 7.13 12.40
C TRP A 181 10.86 7.08 12.15
N GLN A 182 11.53 6.19 12.87
CA GLN A 182 12.94 5.91 12.74
C GLN A 182 13.18 4.41 12.84
N TRP A 183 13.94 3.88 11.89
CA TRP A 183 14.40 2.51 11.91
C TRP A 183 15.58 2.34 12.87
N GLU A 184 15.63 1.20 13.55
CA GLU A 184 16.74 0.85 14.41
C GLU A 184 18.02 0.65 13.60
N ARG A 185 19.17 1.00 14.18
CA ARG A 185 20.45 0.85 13.47
C ARG A 185 20.83 -0.62 13.25
N TYR A 186 20.35 -1.49 14.13
CA TYR A 186 20.51 -2.93 14.03
C TYR A 186 19.18 -3.59 14.36
N LEU A 187 18.79 -4.58 13.56
CA LEU A 187 17.61 -5.39 13.84
C LEU A 187 17.75 -6.03 15.23
N PRO A 188 16.84 -5.74 16.19
CA PRO A 188 16.98 -6.17 17.58
C PRO A 188 17.19 -7.68 17.70
N GLY A 189 18.20 -8.08 18.47
CA GLY A 189 18.53 -9.48 18.74
C GLY A 189 19.29 -10.22 17.63
N THR A 190 19.58 -9.59 16.48
CA THR A 190 20.25 -10.27 15.35
C THR A 190 21.64 -9.72 15.01
N GLY A 191 21.92 -8.45 15.35
CA GLY A 191 23.15 -7.77 14.96
C GLY A 191 23.24 -7.39 13.46
N ILE A 192 22.17 -7.64 12.69
CA ILE A 192 22.10 -7.22 11.28
C ILE A 192 21.90 -5.71 11.22
N ALA A 193 22.81 -5.01 10.54
CA ALA A 193 22.72 -3.56 10.37
C ALA A 193 21.57 -3.20 9.43
N ASP A 194 20.85 -2.13 9.76
CA ASP A 194 19.68 -1.67 9.04
C ASP A 194 19.80 -0.18 8.66
N GLY A 195 19.18 0.18 7.53
CA GLY A 195 19.14 1.54 7.02
C GLY A 195 18.04 2.36 7.71
N ASN A 196 18.15 3.70 7.64
CA ASN A 196 17.07 4.60 8.06
C ASN A 196 16.77 5.60 6.93
N PRO A 197 15.86 5.26 5.98
CA PRO A 197 15.09 4.00 5.89
C PRO A 197 15.89 2.85 5.25
N PRO A 198 15.44 1.59 5.43
CA PRO A 198 15.96 0.43 4.70
C PRO A 198 15.57 0.53 3.22
N SER A 199 16.52 0.34 2.31
CA SER A 199 16.30 0.26 0.86
C SER A 199 15.36 -0.89 0.45
N GLY A 200 15.29 -1.94 1.27
CA GLY A 200 14.46 -3.12 1.05
C GLY A 200 13.05 -3.02 1.62
N VAL A 201 12.69 -1.94 2.33
CA VAL A 201 11.41 -1.82 3.05
C VAL A 201 10.18 -2.03 2.15
N ALA A 202 10.26 -1.60 0.89
CA ALA A 202 9.19 -1.77 -0.09
C ALA A 202 8.86 -3.24 -0.39
N SER A 203 9.78 -4.18 -0.14
CA SER A 203 9.50 -5.61 -0.28
C SER A 203 8.46 -6.11 0.73
N GLY A 204 8.42 -5.55 1.95
CA GLY A 204 7.38 -5.82 2.94
C GLY A 204 5.99 -5.36 2.49
N TYR A 205 5.91 -4.16 1.91
CA TYR A 205 4.67 -3.63 1.33
C TYR A 205 4.17 -4.51 0.18
N VAL A 206 5.06 -4.90 -0.74
CA VAL A 206 4.71 -5.82 -1.83
C VAL A 206 4.27 -7.19 -1.29
N TRP A 207 4.85 -7.66 -0.18
CA TRP A 207 4.40 -8.89 0.46
C TRP A 207 2.96 -8.77 1.00
N PHE A 208 2.60 -7.65 1.65
CA PHE A 208 1.21 -7.37 2.06
C PHE A 208 0.26 -7.38 0.86
N ASP A 209 0.66 -6.76 -0.25
CA ASP A 209 -0.10 -6.75 -1.49
C ASP A 209 -0.31 -8.16 -2.03
N VAL A 210 0.74 -8.98 -2.09
CA VAL A 210 0.63 -10.38 -2.56
C VAL A 210 -0.35 -11.17 -1.69
N MET A 211 -0.24 -11.08 -0.36
CA MET A 211 -1.17 -11.77 0.55
C MET A 211 -2.61 -11.30 0.35
N ALA A 212 -2.81 -9.99 0.21
CA ALA A 212 -4.13 -9.42 -0.04
C ALA A 212 -4.71 -9.82 -1.40
N LEU A 213 -3.88 -9.86 -2.45
CA LEU A 213 -4.27 -10.30 -3.78
C LEU A 213 -4.68 -11.78 -3.80
N LEU A 214 -3.95 -12.64 -3.08
CA LEU A 214 -4.24 -14.06 -2.98
C LEU A 214 -5.54 -14.34 -2.22
N LEU A 215 -5.86 -13.54 -1.20
CA LEU A 215 -7.05 -13.76 -0.37
C LEU A 215 -8.30 -13.00 -0.87
N ALA A 216 -8.14 -11.99 -1.71
CA ALA A 216 -9.24 -11.19 -2.22
C ALA A 216 -10.39 -11.98 -2.89
N PRO A 217 -10.14 -13.04 -3.68
CA PRO A 217 -11.22 -13.84 -4.28
C PRO A 217 -12.14 -14.49 -3.24
N TYR A 218 -11.60 -14.87 -2.07
CA TYR A 218 -12.37 -15.51 -0.98
C TYR A 218 -13.14 -14.49 -0.14
N LEU A 219 -12.61 -13.26 -0.04
CA LEU A 219 -13.22 -12.18 0.74
C LEU A 219 -14.22 -11.33 -0.06
N ALA A 220 -14.07 -11.26 -1.39
CA ALA A 220 -14.92 -10.46 -2.26
C ALA A 220 -16.43 -10.79 -2.15
N PRO A 221 -16.87 -12.05 -2.02
CA PRO A 221 -18.29 -12.39 -1.83
C PRO A 221 -18.89 -11.85 -0.51
N LEU A 222 -18.07 -11.75 0.54
CA LEU A 222 -18.49 -11.21 1.85
C LEU A 222 -18.67 -9.69 1.80
N LEU A 223 -17.90 -9.03 0.94
CA LEU A 223 -17.88 -7.57 0.78
C LEU A 223 -18.77 -7.06 -0.36
N SER A 224 -19.28 -7.96 -1.20
CA SER A 224 -20.39 -7.64 -2.09
C SER A 224 -21.67 -7.57 -1.26
N SER A 225 -22.15 -6.35 -1.01
CA SER A 225 -23.53 -6.19 -0.55
C SER A 225 -24.44 -6.89 -1.56
N ARG A 226 -25.24 -7.85 -1.10
CA ARG A 226 -26.35 -8.42 -1.87
C ARG A 226 -27.35 -7.30 -2.17
N VAL A 227 -27.08 -6.46 -3.17
CA VAL A 227 -28.15 -5.73 -3.84
C VAL A 227 -28.87 -6.77 -4.67
N ARG A 228 -29.76 -7.51 -4.01
CA ARG A 228 -30.82 -8.27 -4.65
C ARG A 228 -31.66 -7.22 -5.37
N ARG A 229 -31.33 -6.92 -6.63
CA ARG A 229 -32.29 -6.32 -7.55
C ARG A 229 -33.45 -7.31 -7.62
N THR A 230 -34.48 -7.08 -6.82
CA THR A 230 -35.81 -7.60 -7.12
C THR A 230 -36.14 -7.09 -8.51
N ARG A 231 -36.06 -7.97 -9.52
CA ARG A 231 -36.72 -7.73 -10.82
C ARG A 231 -38.19 -7.45 -10.49
N PRO A 232 -38.76 -6.28 -10.79
CA PRO A 232 -40.21 -6.11 -10.75
C PRO A 232 -40.79 -6.95 -11.88
N GLY A 233 -41.74 -7.84 -11.56
CA GLY A 233 -42.73 -8.41 -12.46
C GLY A 233 -42.19 -9.14 -13.69
N GLY A 234 -41.94 -10.45 -13.56
CA GLY A 234 -42.06 -11.33 -14.72
C GLY A 234 -43.52 -11.40 -15.13
N GLU A 235 -43.83 -10.96 -16.35
CA GLU A 235 -45.10 -11.26 -17.01
C GLU A 235 -45.22 -12.80 -17.13
N PRO A 236 -46.33 -13.41 -16.70
CA PRO A 236 -46.49 -14.86 -16.81
C PRO A 236 -46.53 -15.28 -18.28
N PRO A 237 -46.01 -16.48 -18.63
CA PRO A 237 -46.01 -16.95 -20.00
C PRO A 237 -47.44 -17.15 -20.49
N ARG A 238 -47.81 -16.47 -21.59
CA ARG A 238 -49.07 -16.74 -22.29
C ARG A 238 -48.94 -18.10 -22.98
N LEU A 239 -49.83 -19.02 -22.64
CA LEU A 239 -49.94 -20.32 -23.31
C LEU A 239 -50.39 -20.11 -24.77
N PRO A 240 -49.88 -20.91 -25.72
CA PRO A 240 -50.31 -20.82 -27.11
C PRO A 240 -51.77 -21.30 -27.23
N SER A 241 -52.63 -20.45 -27.76
CA SER A 241 -53.99 -20.80 -28.17
C SER A 241 -53.92 -21.82 -29.31
N THR A 242 -54.28 -23.05 -29.00
CA THR A 242 -54.67 -24.06 -29.99
C THR A 242 -56.16 -23.92 -30.27
N HIS A 243 -56.59 -24.43 -31.44
CA HIS A 243 -57.92 -24.40 -32.07
C HIS A 243 -58.08 -23.24 -33.08
N ALA A 244 -57.96 -23.49 -34.39
CA ALA A 244 -58.86 -24.23 -35.30
C ALA A 244 -60.01 -23.36 -35.79
#